data_AF-A0A6A5ULX3-F1
#
_entry.id   AF-A0A6A5ULX3-F1
#
_cell.length_a   1.000
_cell.length_b   1.000
_cell.length_c   1.000
_cell.angle_alpha   90.00
_cell.angle_beta   90.00
_cell.angle_gamma   90.00
#
_symmetry.space_group_name_H-M   'P 1'
#
loop_
_entity.id
_entity.type
_entity.pdbx_description
1 polymer ?
#
loop_
_entity_poly.entity_id
_entity_poly.type
_entity_poly.pdbx_seq_one_letter_code
_entity_poly.pdbx_strand_id
1 'polypeptide(L)'
;MIEKLLFSARHSNANSIHALTNKTYLPIKLAGTGTAADVWYCAKTTDIAQKHPLPSIPANLPTDFTAFPTIYAVKIPRRGKHYTLSTEISTLTRIATALDTSPLSKISPLRQNVPALHARGTRQEDGDFRWLTTSAVIGPCLGNFIPRINCGPKIPLPRTLVLSIALQLSQVISFLHGLEPPIVHNDVFELNVMLDTENLTAQGFPTVVLIDFGTALEGNKAERKAAWERLCFFKLIGKLIRVTAGPGTGVGEDAEENVEMWEDFIVFVESVKVMDDARSFEEFWRRFGAWIEEVLEGIAWEERKTVGCLVRYG
;
A
#
# COMPACT_ATOMS: atom_id res chain seq x y z
N MET A 1 1.63 2.95 37.91
CA MET A 1 0.14 3.03 37.99
C MET A 1 -0.47 3.86 36.86
N ILE A 2 0.14 4.99 36.45
CA ILE A 2 -0.32 5.84 35.33
C ILE A 2 -0.28 5.13 33.97
N GLU A 3 0.70 4.25 33.72
CA GLU A 3 0.77 3.48 32.46
C GLU A 3 -0.40 2.51 32.23
N LYS A 4 -0.99 1.94 33.29
CA LYS A 4 -2.13 1.01 33.15
C LYS A 4 -3.45 1.74 32.83
N LEU A 5 -3.57 3.03 33.16
CA LEU A 5 -4.77 3.83 32.90
C LEU A 5 -4.83 4.37 31.46
N LEU A 6 -3.67 4.60 30.81
CA LEU A 6 -3.62 5.05 29.42
C LEU A 6 -4.17 4.01 28.42
N PHE A 7 -4.14 2.72 28.76
CA PHE A 7 -4.64 1.63 27.90
C PHE A 7 -6.15 1.35 28.03
N SER A 8 -6.87 2.09 28.87
CA SER A 8 -8.32 1.91 29.08
C SER A 8 -9.18 2.75 28.13
N ALA A 9 -8.62 3.75 27.45
CA ALA A 9 -9.37 4.58 26.51
C ALA A 9 -9.58 3.82 25.19
N ARG A 10 -10.83 3.76 24.72
CA ARG A 10 -11.21 2.97 23.54
C ARG A 10 -10.46 3.36 22.27
N HIS A 11 -9.92 4.57 22.16
CA HIS A 11 -9.20 5.09 21.00
C HIS A 11 -7.97 5.86 21.49
N SER A 12 -6.85 5.71 20.78
CA SER A 12 -5.69 6.57 21.00
C SER A 12 -6.06 8.02 20.69
N ASN A 13 -5.64 8.98 21.53
CA ASN A 13 -5.79 10.41 21.23
C ASN A 13 -4.43 11.01 20.84
N ALA A 14 -4.40 12.13 20.12
CA ALA A 14 -3.17 12.75 19.65
C ALA A 14 -2.12 12.94 20.77
N ASN A 15 -2.53 13.44 21.94
CA ASN A 15 -1.62 13.64 23.06
C ASN A 15 -0.97 12.34 23.56
N SER A 16 -1.71 11.22 23.50
CA SER A 16 -1.18 9.91 23.87
C SER A 16 -0.12 9.39 22.90
N ILE A 17 -0.21 9.72 21.60
CA ILE A 17 0.78 9.28 20.58
C ILE A 17 2.14 9.89 20.86
N HIS A 18 2.19 11.20 21.12
CA HIS A 18 3.43 11.91 21.37
C HIS A 18 4.10 11.38 22.64
N ALA A 19 3.32 11.16 23.71
CA ALA A 19 3.84 10.55 24.93
C ALA A 19 4.31 9.10 24.71
N LEU A 20 3.51 8.26 24.03
CA LEU A 20 3.79 6.84 23.78
C LEU A 20 5.07 6.63 22.95
N THR A 21 5.36 7.56 22.04
CA THR A 21 6.55 7.54 21.19
C THR A 21 7.75 8.24 21.83
N ASN A 22 7.75 8.44 23.16
CA ASN A 22 8.80 9.15 23.90
C ASN A 22 9.09 10.54 23.30
N LYS A 23 8.04 11.24 22.87
CA LYS A 23 8.11 12.55 22.21
C LYS A 23 8.86 12.56 20.88
N THR A 24 9.03 11.40 20.23
CA THR A 24 9.71 11.28 18.93
C THR A 24 8.81 11.73 17.79
N TYR A 25 7.53 11.32 17.84
CA TYR A 25 6.57 11.54 16.76
C TYR A 25 5.41 12.40 17.21
N LEU A 26 5.18 13.49 16.49
CA LEU A 26 4.06 14.39 16.70
C LEU A 26 2.92 13.99 15.74
N PRO A 27 1.73 13.62 16.25
CA PRO A 27 0.61 13.25 15.39
C PRO A 27 0.03 14.47 14.68
N ILE A 28 -0.28 14.27 13.40
CA ILE A 28 -0.89 15.28 12.52
C ILE A 28 -2.37 14.91 12.31
N LYS A 29 -2.64 13.68 11.89
CA LYS A 29 -3.98 13.22 11.51
C LYS A 29 -4.13 11.71 11.72
N LEU A 30 -5.29 11.26 12.18
CA LEU A 30 -5.63 9.83 12.18
C LEU A 30 -5.78 9.36 10.73
N ALA A 31 -4.91 8.43 10.31
CA ALA A 31 -4.91 7.87 8.96
C ALA A 31 -6.01 6.81 8.79
N GLY A 32 -6.21 5.98 9.81
CA GLY A 32 -7.22 4.92 9.78
C GLY A 32 -7.34 4.19 11.11
N THR A 33 -8.47 3.52 11.28
CA THR A 33 -8.78 2.71 12.45
C THR A 33 -9.13 1.30 12.00
N GLY A 34 -8.30 0.34 12.37
CA GLY A 34 -8.51 -1.08 12.08
C GLY A 34 -9.02 -1.85 13.29
N THR A 35 -9.24 -3.14 13.10
CA THR A 35 -9.57 -4.07 14.19
C THR A 35 -8.36 -4.35 15.10
N ALA A 36 -7.15 -4.27 14.54
CA ALA A 36 -5.91 -4.57 15.24
C ALA A 36 -5.15 -3.33 15.75
N ALA A 37 -5.29 -2.18 15.09
CA ALA A 37 -4.49 -1.00 15.41
C ALA A 37 -5.18 0.31 14.95
N ASP A 38 -4.79 1.41 15.57
CA ASP A 38 -5.01 2.77 15.04
C ASP A 38 -3.72 3.20 14.32
N VAL A 39 -3.84 3.86 13.15
CA VAL A 39 -2.71 4.39 12.38
C VAL A 39 -2.80 5.90 12.29
N TRP A 40 -1.71 6.57 12.60
CA TRP A 40 -1.61 8.04 12.60
C TRP A 40 -0.56 8.50 11.61
N TYR A 41 -0.88 9.53 10.83
CA TYR A 41 0.13 10.34 10.15
C TYR A 41 0.81 11.23 11.18
N CYS A 42 2.14 11.17 11.22
CA CYS A 42 2.97 11.88 12.17
C CYS A 42 4.17 12.53 11.47
N ALA A 43 4.72 13.59 12.07
CA ALA A 43 6.04 14.11 11.75
C ALA A 43 7.02 13.84 12.90
N LYS A 44 8.32 13.75 12.62
CA LYS A 44 9.32 13.69 13.69
C LYS A 44 9.41 15.06 14.37
N THR A 45 9.48 15.07 15.70
CA THR A 45 9.60 16.31 16.48
C THR A 45 10.88 17.09 16.13
N THR A 46 11.97 16.39 15.78
CA THR A 46 13.23 17.01 15.33
C THR A 46 13.06 17.83 14.05
N ASP A 47 12.26 17.33 13.11
CA ASP A 47 12.09 17.95 11.79
C ASP A 47 11.28 19.25 11.90
N ILE A 48 10.38 19.31 12.89
CA ILE A 48 9.59 20.51 13.20
C ILE A 48 10.44 21.53 13.97
N ALA A 49 11.21 21.09 14.98
CA ALA A 49 12.02 21.97 15.82
C ALA A 49 13.06 22.76 15.01
N GLN A 50 13.57 22.17 13.91
CA GLN A 50 14.48 22.85 12.99
C GLN A 50 13.79 23.99 12.21
N LYS A 51 12.51 23.85 11.85
CA LYS A 51 11.74 24.88 11.11
C LYS A 51 11.09 25.91 12.04
N HIS A 52 10.73 25.50 13.25
CA HIS A 52 10.01 26.31 14.24
C HIS A 52 10.65 26.13 15.61
N PRO A 53 11.70 26.91 15.95
CA PRO A 53 12.28 26.91 17.28
C PRO A 53 11.29 27.57 18.26
N LEU A 54 10.30 26.81 18.74
CA LEU A 54 9.31 27.29 19.69
C LEU A 54 9.24 26.39 20.94
N PRO A 55 9.03 26.97 22.13
CA PRO A 55 9.00 26.24 23.40
C PRO A 55 7.71 25.43 23.63
N SER A 56 6.73 25.48 22.71
CA SER A 56 5.47 24.74 22.83
C SER A 56 4.94 24.33 21.46
N ILE A 57 4.54 23.06 21.35
CA ILE A 57 3.88 22.50 20.17
C ILE A 57 2.58 23.28 19.91
N PRO A 58 2.31 23.77 18.69
CA PRO A 58 1.07 24.47 18.38
C PRO A 58 -0.13 23.60 18.72
N ALA A 59 -1.13 24.16 19.42
CA ALA A 59 -2.36 23.44 19.74
C ALA A 59 -3.12 22.96 18.48
N ASN A 60 -2.92 23.65 17.35
CA ASN A 60 -3.47 23.33 16.04
C ASN A 60 -2.32 23.17 15.04
N LEU A 61 -1.93 21.94 14.76
CA LEU A 61 -1.01 21.65 13.66
C LEU A 61 -1.74 21.83 12.32
N PRO A 62 -1.04 22.30 11.27
CA PRO A 62 -1.58 22.25 9.92
C PRO A 62 -2.00 20.81 9.59
N THR A 63 -3.21 20.65 9.06
CA THR A 63 -3.68 19.35 8.54
C THR A 63 -3.14 19.05 7.14
N ASP A 64 -2.51 20.05 6.52
CA ASP A 64 -1.84 19.92 5.23
C ASP A 64 -0.44 19.31 5.42
N PHE A 65 -0.19 18.22 4.71
CA PHE A 65 1.08 17.49 4.77
C PHE A 65 2.25 18.30 4.17
N THR A 66 1.97 19.31 3.33
CA THR A 66 3.02 20.14 2.69
C THR A 66 3.88 20.92 3.68
N ALA A 67 3.40 21.14 4.91
CA ALA A 67 4.16 21.82 5.95
C ALA A 67 5.34 20.98 6.49
N PHE A 68 5.29 19.66 6.32
CA PHE A 68 6.25 18.74 6.92
C PHE A 68 7.18 18.14 5.86
N PRO A 69 8.50 18.10 6.12
CA PRO A 69 9.46 17.56 5.14
C PRO A 69 9.30 16.05 4.94
N THR A 70 8.81 15.33 5.95
CA THR A 70 8.58 13.90 5.87
C THR A 70 7.41 13.53 6.78
N ILE A 71 6.48 12.74 6.23
CA ILE A 71 5.36 12.16 6.97
C ILE A 71 5.64 10.68 7.21
N TYR A 72 5.30 10.23 8.41
CA TYR A 72 5.43 8.86 8.84
C TYR A 72 4.05 8.30 9.20
N ALA A 73 3.85 7.00 9.00
CA ALA A 73 2.70 6.28 9.52
C ALA A 73 3.10 5.60 10.84
N VAL A 74 2.51 6.03 11.95
CA VAL A 74 2.72 5.43 13.27
C VAL A 74 1.53 4.54 13.60
N LYS A 75 1.77 3.24 13.71
CA LYS A 75 0.75 2.23 14.00
C LYS A 75 0.81 1.84 15.47
N ILE A 76 -0.32 1.92 16.15
CA ILE A 76 -0.47 1.62 17.58
C ILE A 76 -1.44 0.47 17.73
N PRO A 77 -1.03 -0.66 18.32
CA PRO A 77 -1.87 -1.83 18.46
C PRO A 77 -2.99 -1.55 19.47
N ARG A 78 -4.16 -2.11 19.19
CA ARG A 78 -5.26 -2.18 20.14
C ARG A 78 -4.93 -3.19 21.24
N ARG A 79 -5.61 -3.06 22.37
CA ARG A 79 -5.41 -3.95 23.52
C ARG A 79 -5.55 -5.42 23.11
N GLY A 80 -4.52 -6.22 23.40
CA GLY A 80 -4.48 -7.66 23.06
C GLY A 80 -4.16 -7.97 21.60
N LYS A 81 -3.75 -6.97 20.81
CA LYS A 81 -3.37 -7.11 19.39
C LYS A 81 -1.89 -6.78 19.15
N HIS A 82 -1.05 -6.93 20.16
CA HIS A 82 0.38 -6.67 20.03
C HIS A 82 1.10 -7.71 19.15
N TYR A 83 0.64 -8.96 19.15
CA TYR A 83 1.23 -10.03 18.33
C TYR A 83 1.20 -9.70 16.82
N THR A 84 0.16 -9.04 16.31
CA THR A 84 0.09 -8.65 14.89
C THR A 84 1.16 -7.62 14.56
N LEU A 85 1.45 -6.71 15.50
CA LEU A 85 2.50 -5.71 15.35
C LEU A 85 3.89 -6.37 15.35
N SER A 86 4.11 -7.37 16.20
CA SER A 86 5.34 -8.15 16.24
C SER A 86 5.57 -8.90 14.92
N THR A 87 4.53 -9.53 14.36
CA THR A 87 4.56 -10.15 13.02
C THR A 87 4.93 -9.14 11.94
N GLU A 88 4.27 -7.98 11.92
CA GLU A 88 4.51 -6.92 10.93
C GLU A 88 5.93 -6.38 11.01
N ILE A 89 6.45 -6.10 12.21
CA ILE A 89 7.83 -5.64 12.42
C ILE A 89 8.84 -6.67 11.91
N SER A 90 8.64 -7.96 12.24
CA SER A 90 9.51 -9.04 11.79
C SER A 90 9.53 -9.13 10.27
N THR A 91 8.33 -9.15 9.67
CA THR A 91 8.13 -9.27 8.23
C THR A 91 8.76 -8.09 7.48
N LEU A 92 8.50 -6.85 7.90
CA LEU A 92 9.06 -5.65 7.26
C LEU A 92 10.58 -5.57 7.41
N THR A 93 11.14 -5.99 8.56
CA THR A 93 12.60 -6.06 8.76
C THR A 93 13.24 -7.04 7.77
N ARG A 94 12.58 -8.18 7.56
CA ARG A 94 13.06 -9.23 6.66
C ARG A 94 12.95 -8.79 5.20
N ILE A 95 11.84 -8.16 4.81
CA ILE A 95 11.66 -7.56 3.48
C ILE A 95 12.75 -6.50 3.23
N ALA A 96 12.99 -5.59 4.18
CA ALA A 96 14.02 -4.57 4.06
C ALA A 96 15.42 -5.20 3.86
N THR A 97 15.74 -6.23 4.64
CA THR A 97 17.01 -6.95 4.51
C THR A 97 17.16 -7.64 3.16
N ALA A 98 16.10 -8.29 2.67
CA ALA A 98 16.10 -8.94 1.36
C ALA A 98 16.24 -7.92 0.21
N LEU A 99 15.59 -6.76 0.33
CA LEU A 99 15.77 -5.65 -0.59
C LEU A 99 17.22 -5.14 -0.52
N ASP A 100 17.81 -4.90 0.65
CA ASP A 100 19.18 -4.38 0.75
C ASP A 100 20.25 -5.33 0.17
N THR A 101 19.99 -6.63 0.22
CA THR A 101 20.93 -7.67 -0.25
C THR A 101 20.71 -8.11 -1.69
N SER A 102 19.51 -7.93 -2.25
CA SER A 102 19.19 -8.33 -3.61
C SER A 102 19.79 -7.37 -4.64
N PRO A 103 20.52 -7.85 -5.66
CA PRO A 103 20.95 -7.02 -6.79
C PRO A 103 19.78 -6.34 -7.51
N LEU A 104 18.60 -6.99 -7.52
CA LEU A 104 17.39 -6.48 -8.17
C LEU A 104 16.86 -5.21 -7.50
N SER A 105 17.13 -4.99 -6.21
CA SER A 105 16.60 -3.83 -5.49
C SER A 105 17.24 -2.49 -5.89
N LYS A 106 18.42 -2.53 -6.51
CA LYS A 106 19.11 -1.33 -7.00
C LYS A 106 18.50 -0.80 -8.29
N ILE A 107 17.76 -1.64 -9.00
CA ILE A 107 17.21 -1.37 -10.33
C ILE A 107 15.69 -1.32 -10.27
N SER A 108 15.08 -2.04 -9.32
CA SER A 108 13.63 -2.21 -9.27
C SER A 108 12.93 -1.19 -8.35
N PRO A 109 11.77 -0.65 -8.75
CA PRO A 109 10.93 0.21 -7.91
C PRO A 109 10.33 -0.52 -6.69
N LEU A 110 10.56 -1.83 -6.54
CA LEU A 110 10.05 -2.68 -5.46
C LEU A 110 10.15 -2.08 -4.05
N ARG A 111 11.21 -1.33 -3.75
CA ARG A 111 11.37 -0.67 -2.43
C ARG A 111 10.26 0.33 -2.13
N GLN A 112 9.69 0.95 -3.16
CA GLN A 112 8.60 1.90 -3.02
C GLN A 112 7.23 1.21 -2.91
N ASN A 113 7.12 -0.06 -3.32
CA ASN A 113 5.87 -0.83 -3.27
C ASN A 113 5.58 -1.47 -1.90
N VAL A 114 6.46 -1.30 -0.91
CA VAL A 114 6.28 -1.75 0.48
C VAL A 114 6.67 -0.62 1.45
N PRO A 115 5.94 -0.40 2.56
CA PRO A 115 6.32 0.60 3.55
C PRO A 115 7.68 0.30 4.18
N ALA A 116 8.61 1.26 4.10
CA ALA A 116 9.89 1.12 4.79
C ALA A 116 9.67 1.23 6.31
N LEU A 117 10.20 0.26 7.07
CA LEU A 117 10.21 0.32 8.54
C LEU A 117 11.29 1.29 9.01
N HIS A 118 10.89 2.34 9.74
CA HIS A 118 11.83 3.37 10.25
C HIS A 118 12.18 3.17 11.72
N ALA A 119 11.18 2.86 12.54
CA ALA A 119 11.36 2.75 13.98
C ALA A 119 10.30 1.84 14.59
N ARG A 120 10.55 1.43 15.83
CA ARG A 120 9.61 0.64 16.65
C ARG A 120 9.78 0.99 18.12
N GLY A 121 8.71 0.83 18.88
CA GLY A 121 8.74 0.99 20.33
C GLY A 121 9.70 -0.01 20.99
N THR A 122 10.07 0.24 22.24
CA THR A 122 10.80 -0.75 23.01
C THR A 122 9.92 -1.98 23.26
N ARG A 123 10.57 -3.14 23.28
CA ARG A 123 9.93 -4.39 23.64
C ARG A 123 9.57 -4.34 25.12
N GLN A 124 8.31 -4.62 25.45
CA GLN A 124 7.86 -4.77 26.82
C GLN A 124 8.37 -6.09 27.43
N GLU A 125 8.27 -6.26 28.75
CA GLU A 125 8.72 -7.48 29.45
C GLU A 125 8.03 -8.76 28.92
N ASP A 126 6.81 -8.62 28.40
CA ASP A 126 6.02 -9.67 27.75
C ASP A 126 6.47 -9.98 26.31
N GLY A 127 7.44 -9.23 25.77
CA GLY A 127 7.96 -9.43 24.45
C GLY A 127 7.24 -8.63 23.35
N ASP A 128 6.29 -7.78 23.69
CA ASP A 128 5.44 -7.09 22.72
C ASP A 128 5.90 -5.65 22.42
N PHE A 129 5.61 -5.20 21.20
CA PHE A 129 5.91 -3.84 20.76
C PHE A 129 4.72 -2.89 21.02
N ARG A 130 5.00 -1.67 21.47
CA ARG A 130 3.98 -0.64 21.76
C ARG A 130 3.53 0.14 20.52
N TRP A 131 4.38 0.24 19.51
CA TRP A 131 4.11 0.93 18.24
C TRP A 131 5.17 0.56 17.21
N LEU A 132 4.88 0.78 15.93
CA LEU A 132 5.85 0.80 14.84
C LEU A 132 5.65 2.06 13.99
N THR A 133 6.71 2.47 13.29
CA THR A 133 6.67 3.60 12.37
C THR A 133 7.18 3.16 11.00
N THR A 134 6.39 3.40 9.96
CA THR A 134 6.78 3.20 8.56
C THR A 134 6.78 4.52 7.77
N SER A 135 7.26 4.48 6.53
CA SER A 135 6.95 5.51 5.54
C SER A 135 5.44 5.66 5.44
N ALA A 136 4.95 6.91 5.42
CA ALA A 136 3.54 7.17 5.14
C ALA A 136 3.27 7.00 3.65
N VAL A 137 2.13 6.38 3.33
CA VAL A 137 1.59 6.36 1.96
C VAL A 137 0.54 7.45 1.88
N ILE A 138 0.77 8.46 1.05
CA ILE A 138 -0.13 9.61 0.94
C ILE A 138 -1.06 9.39 -0.25
N GLY A 139 -2.28 8.95 0.04
CA GLY A 139 -3.33 8.76 -0.95
C GLY A 139 -4.40 7.79 -0.49
N PRO A 140 -5.36 7.43 -1.34
CA PRO A 140 -6.44 6.53 -0.98
C PRO A 140 -5.98 5.06 -1.03
N CYS A 141 -6.59 4.21 -0.19
CA CYS A 141 -6.62 2.78 -0.47
C CYS A 141 -7.65 2.49 -1.57
N LEU A 142 -7.47 1.39 -2.31
CA LEU A 142 -8.37 1.02 -3.40
C LEU A 142 -9.81 0.85 -2.92
N GLY A 143 -10.03 0.37 -1.69
CA GLY A 143 -11.38 0.21 -1.15
C GLY A 143 -12.09 1.52 -0.83
N ASN A 144 -11.35 2.62 -0.64
CA ASN A 144 -11.93 3.96 -0.54
C ASN A 144 -12.03 4.66 -1.90
N PHE A 145 -11.10 4.38 -2.81
CA PHE A 145 -11.04 4.95 -4.14
C PHE A 145 -12.16 4.41 -5.07
N ILE A 146 -12.34 3.09 -5.13
CA ILE A 146 -13.31 2.44 -6.04
C ILE A 146 -14.76 2.93 -5.82
N PRO A 147 -15.28 3.06 -4.57
CA PRO A 147 -16.63 3.58 -4.39
C PRO A 147 -16.78 5.04 -4.83
N ARG A 148 -15.75 5.88 -4.63
CA ARG A 148 -15.83 7.31 -4.94
C ARG A 148 -15.91 7.58 -6.43
N ILE A 149 -15.11 6.88 -7.23
CA ILE A 149 -15.19 6.95 -8.70
C ILE A 149 -16.55 6.44 -9.23
N ASN A 150 -17.24 5.58 -8.47
CA ASN A 150 -18.58 5.08 -8.82
C ASN A 150 -19.74 5.99 -8.36
N CYS A 151 -19.53 6.86 -7.38
CA CYS A 151 -20.57 7.73 -6.82
C CYS A 151 -20.73 9.08 -7.56
N GLY A 152 -19.78 9.45 -8.42
CA GLY A 152 -19.80 10.68 -9.21
C GLY A 152 -20.42 10.53 -10.61
N PRO A 153 -20.22 11.50 -11.53
CA PRO A 153 -20.37 11.18 -12.95
C PRO A 153 -19.54 9.93 -13.23
N LYS A 154 -20.11 8.95 -13.96
CA LYS A 154 -19.48 7.65 -14.23
C LYS A 154 -18.22 7.84 -15.08
N ILE A 155 -17.14 8.27 -14.44
CA ILE A 155 -15.82 8.33 -15.03
C ILE A 155 -15.27 6.91 -14.90
N PRO A 156 -15.18 6.14 -15.99
CA PRO A 156 -14.61 4.82 -15.92
C PRO A 156 -13.16 4.92 -15.45
N LEU A 157 -12.72 3.90 -14.73
CA LEU A 157 -11.34 3.78 -14.35
C LEU A 157 -10.47 3.63 -15.62
N PRO A 158 -9.42 4.44 -15.82
CA PRO A 158 -8.54 4.30 -16.97
C PRO A 158 -7.89 2.90 -17.01
N ARG A 159 -7.89 2.26 -18.18
CA ARG A 159 -7.28 0.93 -18.38
C ARG A 159 -5.82 0.92 -17.94
N THR A 160 -5.10 1.97 -18.28
CA THR A 160 -3.69 2.18 -17.95
C THR A 160 -3.42 2.22 -16.44
N LEU A 161 -4.33 2.80 -15.64
CA LEU A 161 -4.23 2.73 -14.19
C LEU A 161 -4.44 1.29 -13.67
N VAL A 162 -5.37 0.54 -14.25
CA VAL A 162 -5.56 -0.89 -13.90
C VAL A 162 -4.32 -1.71 -14.23
N LEU A 163 -3.74 -1.51 -15.41
CA LEU A 163 -2.52 -2.19 -15.83
C LEU A 163 -1.32 -1.83 -14.93
N SER A 164 -1.15 -0.54 -14.59
CA SER A 164 -0.12 -0.10 -13.65
C SER A 164 -0.27 -0.73 -12.27
N ILE A 165 -1.50 -0.85 -11.75
CA ILE A 165 -1.77 -1.54 -10.49
C ILE A 165 -1.46 -3.02 -10.59
N ALA A 166 -1.89 -3.70 -11.65
CA ALA A 166 -1.63 -5.12 -11.87
C ALA A 166 -0.12 -5.40 -11.95
N LEU A 167 0.62 -4.58 -12.69
CA LEU A 167 2.08 -4.65 -12.84
C LEU A 167 2.78 -4.54 -11.47
N GLN A 168 2.60 -3.42 -10.78
CA GLN A 168 3.30 -3.13 -9.53
C GLN A 168 2.95 -4.13 -8.41
N LEU A 169 1.66 -4.48 -8.29
CA LEU A 169 1.20 -5.39 -7.26
C LEU A 169 1.64 -6.84 -7.51
N SER A 170 1.66 -7.30 -8.77
CA SER A 170 2.19 -8.63 -9.07
C SER A 170 3.72 -8.70 -8.90
N GLN A 171 4.46 -7.61 -9.17
CA GLN A 171 5.91 -7.54 -8.89
C GLN A 171 6.19 -7.72 -7.40
N VAL A 172 5.50 -6.98 -6.53
CA VAL A 172 5.73 -7.07 -5.07
C VAL A 172 5.33 -8.44 -4.52
N ILE A 173 4.17 -8.99 -4.92
CA ILE A 173 3.74 -10.30 -4.41
C ILE A 173 4.68 -11.40 -4.94
N SER A 174 5.08 -11.35 -6.22
CA SER A 174 6.05 -12.30 -6.78
C SER A 174 7.40 -12.23 -6.05
N PHE A 175 7.89 -11.03 -5.76
CA PHE A 175 9.09 -10.83 -4.96
C PHE A 175 8.97 -11.49 -3.57
N LEU A 176 7.87 -11.26 -2.85
CA LEU A 176 7.64 -11.85 -1.53
C LEU A 176 7.59 -13.39 -1.58
N HIS A 177 6.92 -13.93 -2.59
CA HIS A 177 6.81 -15.39 -2.81
C HIS A 177 8.14 -16.02 -3.20
N GLY A 178 9.04 -15.25 -3.83
CA GLY A 178 10.37 -15.70 -4.24
C GLY A 178 11.46 -15.58 -3.16
N LEU A 179 11.15 -15.04 -1.98
CA LEU A 179 12.09 -15.01 -0.85
C LEU A 179 12.34 -16.42 -0.32
N GLU A 180 13.50 -16.63 0.31
CA GLU A 180 13.83 -17.89 1.01
C GLU A 180 14.05 -17.61 2.50
N PRO A 181 13.19 -18.09 3.41
CA PRO A 181 11.89 -18.74 3.14
C PRO A 181 10.82 -17.81 2.54
N PRO A 182 9.80 -18.30 1.82
CA PRO A 182 8.80 -17.43 1.19
C PRO A 182 8.01 -16.63 2.22
N ILE A 183 7.58 -15.42 1.83
CA ILE A 183 6.66 -14.58 2.57
C ILE A 183 5.34 -14.49 1.80
N VAL A 184 4.22 -14.69 2.48
CA VAL A 184 2.87 -14.45 1.95
C VAL A 184 2.22 -13.39 2.82
N HIS A 185 1.69 -12.33 2.22
CA HIS A 185 1.04 -11.25 2.97
C HIS A 185 -0.21 -11.76 3.70
N ASN A 186 -0.92 -12.71 3.11
CA ASN A 186 -2.08 -13.43 3.65
C ASN A 186 -3.32 -12.54 3.90
N ASP A 187 -3.33 -11.32 3.35
CA ASP A 187 -4.43 -10.36 3.48
C ASP A 187 -4.41 -9.34 2.33
N VAL A 188 -4.24 -9.83 1.09
CA VAL A 188 -4.28 -9.01 -0.12
C VAL A 188 -5.74 -8.74 -0.48
N PHE A 189 -6.17 -7.50 -0.27
CA PHE A 189 -7.48 -6.98 -0.69
C PHE A 189 -7.44 -5.46 -0.79
N GLU A 190 -8.53 -4.83 -1.23
CA GLU A 190 -8.55 -3.42 -1.64
C GLU A 190 -8.25 -2.40 -0.51
N LEU A 191 -8.42 -2.73 0.77
CA LEU A 191 -8.05 -1.79 1.85
C LEU A 191 -6.56 -1.83 2.19
N ASN A 192 -5.85 -2.90 1.81
CA ASN A 192 -4.43 -3.08 2.05
C ASN A 192 -3.57 -2.71 0.83
N VAL A 193 -4.18 -2.14 -0.22
CA VAL A 193 -3.48 -1.61 -1.39
C VAL A 193 -3.75 -0.11 -1.48
N MET A 194 -2.70 0.68 -1.33
CA MET A 194 -2.75 2.14 -1.38
C MET A 194 -2.11 2.69 -2.65
N LEU A 195 -2.64 3.81 -3.14
CA LEU A 195 -2.07 4.58 -4.25
C LEU A 195 -1.34 5.79 -3.67
N ASP A 196 -0.01 5.79 -3.72
CA ASP A 196 0.80 6.92 -3.29
C ASP A 196 0.81 8.01 -4.37
N THR A 197 0.23 9.18 -4.07
CA THR A 197 0.15 10.29 -5.03
C THR A 197 1.31 11.27 -4.95
N GLU A 198 2.18 11.10 -3.94
CA GLU A 198 3.38 11.91 -3.75
C GLU A 198 4.61 11.23 -4.37
N ASN A 199 4.62 9.89 -4.37
CA ASN A 199 5.64 9.10 -5.07
C ASN A 199 5.05 8.55 -6.36
N LEU A 200 5.55 9.05 -7.50
CA LEU A 200 5.14 8.58 -8.82
C LEU A 200 6.18 7.63 -9.42
N THR A 201 5.72 6.68 -10.23
CA THR A 201 6.60 5.85 -11.07
C THR A 201 7.30 6.71 -12.13
N ALA A 202 8.29 6.14 -12.82
CA ALA A 202 8.95 6.80 -13.94
C ALA A 202 7.96 7.18 -15.07
N GLN A 203 6.88 6.42 -15.21
CA GLN A 203 5.80 6.67 -16.17
C GLN A 203 4.79 7.72 -15.67
N GLY A 204 4.93 8.24 -14.44
CA GLY A 204 4.04 9.25 -13.87
C GLY A 204 2.76 8.70 -13.23
N PHE A 205 2.68 7.39 -13.00
CA PHE A 205 1.57 6.77 -12.28
C PHE A 205 1.78 6.86 -10.78
N PRO A 206 0.71 6.87 -9.96
CA PRO A 206 0.84 6.64 -8.52
C PRO A 206 1.60 5.35 -8.23
N THR A 207 2.51 5.38 -7.27
CA THR A 207 3.16 4.17 -6.78
C THR A 207 2.14 3.34 -6.00
N VAL A 208 2.05 2.05 -6.31
CA VAL A 208 1.16 1.11 -5.61
C VAL A 208 1.87 0.51 -4.42
N VAL A 209 1.34 0.71 -3.23
CA VAL A 209 1.96 0.24 -1.99
C VAL A 209 1.07 -0.81 -1.32
N LEU A 210 1.62 -2.00 -1.12
CA LEU A 210 1.00 -3.06 -0.32
C LEU A 210 1.31 -2.82 1.16
N ILE A 211 0.28 -2.66 1.99
CA ILE A 211 0.39 -2.28 3.41
C ILE A 211 -0.22 -3.33 4.34
N ASP A 212 0.07 -3.24 5.64
CA ASP A 212 -0.50 -4.07 6.72
C ASP A 212 -0.05 -5.54 6.73
N PHE A 213 1.23 -5.77 7.01
CA PHE A 213 1.82 -7.11 7.12
C PHE A 213 1.53 -7.80 8.47
N GLY A 214 0.49 -7.38 9.20
CA GLY A 214 0.16 -7.92 10.53
C GLY A 214 -0.29 -9.37 10.55
N THR A 215 -0.67 -9.92 9.39
CA THR A 215 -1.17 -11.29 9.18
C THR A 215 -0.24 -12.13 8.31
N ALA A 216 0.93 -11.60 7.94
CA ALA A 216 1.86 -12.26 7.05
C ALA A 216 2.34 -13.61 7.60
N LEU A 217 2.60 -14.53 6.67
CA LEU A 217 3.06 -15.89 6.92
C LEU A 217 4.45 -16.08 6.30
N GLU A 218 5.26 -16.95 6.91
CA GLU A 218 6.59 -17.28 6.43
C GLU A 218 6.79 -18.81 6.32
N GLY A 219 7.74 -19.24 5.47
CA GLY A 219 8.17 -20.63 5.32
C GLY A 219 7.06 -21.56 4.83
N ASN A 220 6.99 -22.79 5.35
CA ASN A 220 6.04 -23.81 4.90
C ASN A 220 4.56 -23.35 4.97
N LYS A 221 4.22 -22.42 5.86
CA LYS A 221 2.87 -21.84 5.93
C LYS A 221 2.61 -20.91 4.75
N ALA A 222 3.61 -20.14 4.35
CA ALA A 222 3.55 -19.24 3.20
C ALA A 222 3.41 -20.03 1.90
N GLU A 223 4.23 -21.07 1.69
CA GLU A 223 4.16 -21.90 0.47
C GLU A 223 2.75 -22.42 0.18
N ARG A 224 2.07 -22.94 1.20
CA ARG A 224 0.70 -23.46 1.10
C ARG A 224 -0.35 -22.39 0.83
N LYS A 225 -0.02 -21.11 1.06
CA LYS A 225 -0.92 -19.96 0.91
C LYS A 225 -0.59 -19.06 -0.27
N ALA A 226 0.55 -19.25 -0.93
CA ALA A 226 0.95 -18.45 -2.09
C ALA A 226 -0.06 -18.54 -3.23
N ALA A 227 -0.58 -19.73 -3.53
CA ALA A 227 -1.63 -19.94 -4.55
C ALA A 227 -2.93 -19.18 -4.21
N TRP A 228 -3.33 -19.21 -2.94
CA TRP A 228 -4.50 -18.45 -2.47
C TRP A 228 -4.30 -16.94 -2.61
N GLU A 229 -3.12 -16.43 -2.27
CA GLU A 229 -2.82 -15.01 -2.41
C GLU A 229 -2.82 -14.54 -3.87
N ARG A 230 -2.33 -15.37 -4.81
CA ARG A 230 -2.46 -15.09 -6.26
C ARG A 230 -3.92 -15.01 -6.69
N LEU A 231 -4.79 -15.91 -6.19
CA LEU A 231 -6.23 -15.81 -6.44
C LEU A 231 -6.83 -14.50 -5.90
N CYS A 232 -6.42 -14.06 -4.70
CA CYS A 232 -6.83 -12.76 -4.15
C CYS A 232 -6.39 -11.59 -5.04
N PHE A 233 -5.16 -11.62 -5.56
CA PHE A 233 -4.68 -10.65 -6.54
C PHE A 233 -5.58 -10.60 -7.78
N PHE A 234 -5.84 -11.74 -8.45
CA PHE A 234 -6.66 -11.74 -9.67
C PHE A 234 -8.10 -11.29 -9.41
N LYS A 235 -8.68 -11.65 -8.25
CA LYS A 235 -10.00 -11.13 -7.85
C LYS A 235 -10.01 -9.61 -7.67
N LEU A 236 -8.94 -9.05 -7.10
CA LEU A 236 -8.80 -7.60 -6.96
C LEU A 236 -8.69 -6.91 -8.34
N ILE A 237 -7.88 -7.44 -9.25
CA ILE A 237 -7.76 -6.89 -10.61
C ILE A 237 -9.09 -7.01 -11.37
N GLY A 238 -9.78 -8.15 -11.28
CA GLY A 238 -11.11 -8.33 -11.87
C GLY A 238 -12.14 -7.32 -11.33
N LYS A 239 -12.06 -6.96 -10.05
CA LYS A 239 -12.90 -5.89 -9.46
C LYS A 239 -12.60 -4.53 -10.10
N LEU A 240 -11.33 -4.20 -10.35
CA LEU A 240 -10.94 -2.96 -11.02
C LEU A 240 -11.41 -2.92 -12.48
N ILE A 241 -11.24 -4.02 -13.22
CA ILE A 241 -11.71 -4.17 -14.61
C ILE A 241 -13.19 -3.83 -14.73
N ARG A 242 -14.04 -4.33 -13.82
CA ARG A 242 -15.49 -4.07 -13.86
C ARG A 242 -15.86 -2.59 -13.72
N VAL A 243 -14.97 -1.77 -13.15
CA VAL A 243 -15.16 -0.32 -13.01
C VAL A 243 -14.62 0.45 -14.23
N THR A 244 -13.83 -0.20 -15.09
CA THR A 244 -13.39 0.39 -16.37
C THR A 244 -14.50 0.42 -17.43
N ALA A 245 -15.53 -0.44 -17.31
CA ALA A 245 -16.61 -0.57 -18.28
C ALA A 245 -17.69 0.52 -18.11
N GLY A 246 -17.34 1.77 -18.42
CA GLY A 246 -18.30 2.87 -18.56
C GLY A 246 -18.87 2.92 -19.99
N PRO A 247 -20.18 3.16 -20.19
CA PRO A 247 -20.75 3.32 -21.52
C PRO A 247 -20.23 4.63 -22.15
N GLY A 248 -19.34 4.51 -23.14
CA GLY A 248 -19.07 5.61 -24.08
C GLY A 248 -17.88 6.51 -23.78
N THR A 249 -16.86 6.08 -23.03
CA THR A 249 -15.56 6.76 -23.15
C THR A 249 -14.95 6.39 -24.48
N GLY A 250 -15.15 7.27 -25.46
CA GLY A 250 -14.46 7.29 -26.74
C GLY A 250 -12.97 7.29 -26.49
N VAL A 251 -12.43 6.09 -26.54
CA VAL A 251 -11.01 5.86 -26.76
C VAL A 251 -10.74 6.43 -28.15
N GLY A 252 -10.01 7.53 -28.22
CA GLY A 252 -9.55 8.05 -29.50
C GLY A 252 -8.67 6.98 -30.14
N GLU A 253 -9.03 6.53 -31.34
CA GLU A 253 -8.28 5.60 -32.20
C GLU A 253 -7.18 4.78 -31.50
N ASP A 254 -7.53 3.98 -30.47
CA ASP A 254 -6.59 2.98 -29.99
C ASP A 254 -6.37 2.01 -31.15
N ALA A 255 -5.11 1.64 -31.38
CA ALA A 255 -4.80 0.57 -32.32
C ALA A 255 -5.63 -0.68 -31.97
N GLU A 256 -6.21 -1.31 -32.99
CA GLU A 256 -7.07 -2.50 -32.86
C GLU A 256 -6.41 -3.61 -31.99
N GLU A 257 -5.09 -3.74 -32.09
CA GLU A 257 -4.26 -4.65 -31.29
C GLU A 257 -4.34 -4.40 -29.77
N ASN A 258 -4.43 -3.14 -29.33
CA ASN A 258 -4.58 -2.82 -27.91
C ASN A 258 -5.93 -3.24 -27.34
N VAL A 259 -6.97 -3.25 -28.18
CA VAL A 259 -8.31 -3.69 -27.79
C VAL A 259 -8.33 -5.21 -27.62
N GLU A 260 -7.80 -5.96 -28.57
CA GLU A 260 -7.73 -7.44 -28.50
C GLU A 260 -6.92 -7.90 -27.29
N MET A 261 -5.74 -7.31 -27.05
CA MET A 261 -4.91 -7.65 -25.90
C MET A 261 -5.58 -7.31 -24.56
N TRP A 262 -6.34 -6.21 -24.50
CA TRP A 262 -7.13 -5.87 -23.32
C TRP A 262 -8.26 -6.86 -23.07
N GLU A 263 -8.98 -7.29 -24.11
CA GLU A 263 -10.01 -8.33 -24.00
C GLU A 263 -9.42 -9.66 -23.54
N ASP A 264 -8.27 -10.05 -24.08
CA ASP A 264 -7.55 -11.25 -23.66
C ASP A 264 -7.10 -11.17 -22.20
N PHE A 265 -6.63 -10.00 -21.76
CA PHE A 265 -6.30 -9.72 -20.36
C PHE A 265 -7.52 -9.90 -19.45
N ILE A 266 -8.69 -9.39 -19.84
CA ILE A 266 -9.94 -9.59 -19.09
C ILE A 266 -10.28 -11.07 -18.99
N VAL A 267 -10.28 -11.78 -20.12
CA VAL A 267 -10.60 -13.22 -20.16
C VAL A 267 -9.63 -14.00 -19.27
N PHE A 268 -8.33 -13.69 -19.32
CA PHE A 268 -7.33 -14.30 -18.46
C PHE A 268 -7.66 -14.08 -16.97
N VAL A 269 -7.86 -12.84 -16.55
CA VAL A 269 -8.12 -12.49 -15.15
C VAL A 269 -9.43 -13.11 -14.65
N GLU A 270 -10.49 -13.09 -15.44
CA GLU A 270 -11.81 -13.61 -15.06
C GLU A 270 -11.91 -15.15 -15.15
N SER A 271 -11.02 -15.80 -15.90
CA SER A 271 -10.94 -17.26 -15.96
C SER A 271 -10.43 -17.91 -14.66
N VAL A 272 -9.76 -17.14 -13.79
CA VAL A 272 -9.20 -17.66 -12.53
C VAL A 272 -10.33 -17.86 -11.50
N LYS A 273 -10.91 -19.07 -11.47
CA LYS A 273 -12.11 -19.38 -10.67
C LYS A 273 -11.84 -20.20 -9.39
N VAL A 274 -10.75 -20.98 -9.32
CA VAL A 274 -10.51 -21.97 -8.23
C VAL A 274 -9.03 -22.02 -7.82
N MET A 275 -8.72 -22.52 -6.62
CA MET A 275 -7.35 -22.63 -6.09
C MET A 275 -6.41 -23.51 -6.94
N ASP A 276 -6.93 -24.54 -7.61
CA ASP A 276 -6.12 -25.46 -8.42
C ASP A 276 -5.66 -24.83 -9.75
N ASP A 277 -6.35 -23.78 -10.20
CA ASP A 277 -6.00 -22.98 -11.38
C ASP A 277 -5.29 -21.68 -11.00
N ALA A 278 -4.62 -21.60 -9.84
CA ALA A 278 -3.89 -20.42 -9.42
C ALA A 278 -2.64 -20.23 -10.30
N ARG A 279 -2.89 -19.76 -11.54
CA ARG A 279 -1.92 -19.41 -12.57
C ARG A 279 -0.75 -18.70 -11.91
N SER A 280 0.45 -19.11 -12.29
CA SER A 280 1.65 -18.50 -11.75
C SER A 280 1.73 -17.05 -12.22
N PHE A 281 2.39 -16.20 -11.42
CA PHE A 281 2.77 -14.90 -11.94
C PHE A 281 3.66 -15.02 -13.18
N GLU A 282 4.45 -16.09 -13.29
CA GLU A 282 5.23 -16.37 -14.50
C GLU A 282 4.35 -16.46 -15.76
N GLU A 283 3.22 -17.16 -15.73
CA GLU A 283 2.30 -17.20 -16.88
C GLU A 283 1.72 -15.81 -17.19
N PHE A 284 1.31 -15.08 -16.16
CA PHE A 284 0.81 -13.71 -16.29
C PHE A 284 1.86 -12.79 -16.95
N TRP A 285 3.09 -12.81 -16.45
CA TRP A 285 4.21 -12.01 -16.96
C TRP A 285 4.61 -12.40 -18.38
N ARG A 286 4.68 -13.70 -18.66
CA ARG A 286 4.99 -14.21 -20.00
C ARG A 286 3.96 -13.76 -21.03
N ARG A 287 2.68 -13.65 -20.64
CA ARG A 287 1.60 -13.30 -21.55
C ARG A 287 1.40 -11.79 -21.70
N PHE A 288 1.49 -11.03 -20.61
CA PHE A 288 1.10 -9.62 -20.59
C PHE A 288 2.20 -8.66 -20.17
N GLY A 289 3.33 -9.14 -19.63
CA GLY A 289 4.36 -8.27 -19.05
C GLY A 289 4.88 -7.22 -20.02
N ALA A 290 5.40 -7.67 -21.16
CA ALA A 290 5.95 -6.79 -22.19
C ALA A 290 4.89 -5.84 -22.77
N TRP A 291 3.67 -6.34 -23.03
CA TRP A 291 2.55 -5.53 -23.52
C TRP A 291 2.15 -4.45 -22.52
N ILE A 292 2.06 -4.77 -21.22
CA ILE A 292 1.75 -3.78 -20.19
C ILE A 292 2.83 -2.70 -20.13
N GLU A 293 4.10 -3.08 -20.14
CA GLU A 293 5.22 -2.12 -20.12
C GLU A 293 5.17 -1.20 -21.33
N GLU A 294 4.99 -1.74 -22.53
CA GLU A 294 4.83 -0.97 -23.77
C GLU A 294 3.65 0.01 -23.70
N VAL A 295 2.47 -0.48 -23.28
CA VAL A 295 1.28 0.37 -23.11
C VAL A 295 1.58 1.50 -22.13
N LEU A 296 2.23 1.23 -20.99
CA LEU A 296 2.52 2.24 -19.96
C LEU A 296 3.59 3.24 -20.36
N GLU A 297 4.55 2.85 -21.20
CA GLU A 297 5.57 3.73 -21.75
C GLU A 297 5.00 4.67 -22.83
N GLY A 298 4.08 4.16 -23.65
CA GLY A 298 3.45 4.88 -24.76
C GLY A 298 2.38 5.92 -24.36
N ILE A 299 2.05 6.03 -23.07
CA ILE A 299 0.93 6.86 -22.60
C ILE A 299 1.20 8.34 -22.79
N ALA A 300 0.25 9.02 -23.44
CA ALA A 300 0.25 10.47 -23.60
C ALA A 300 0.22 11.22 -22.26
N TRP A 301 0.86 12.38 -22.21
CA TRP A 301 0.95 13.21 -21.01
C TRP A 301 -0.44 13.56 -20.42
N GLU A 302 -1.42 13.80 -21.28
CA GLU A 302 -2.79 14.16 -20.93
C GLU A 302 -3.50 13.04 -20.14
N GLU A 303 -3.27 11.79 -20.53
CA GLU A 303 -3.81 10.64 -19.83
C GLU A 303 -3.15 10.47 -18.45
N ARG A 304 -1.83 10.64 -18.36
CA ARG A 304 -1.11 10.63 -17.07
C ARG A 304 -1.65 11.70 -16.12
N LYS A 305 -1.89 12.91 -16.64
CA LYS A 305 -2.50 14.00 -15.88
C LYS A 305 -3.92 13.64 -15.44
N THR A 306 -4.71 13.02 -16.31
CA THR A 306 -6.07 12.56 -15.99
C THR A 306 -6.06 11.52 -14.87
N VAL A 307 -5.16 10.52 -14.95
CA VAL A 307 -4.95 9.53 -13.89
C VAL A 307 -4.53 10.21 -12.58
N GLY A 308 -3.56 11.12 -12.61
CA GLY A 308 -3.10 11.86 -11.43
C GLY A 308 -4.22 12.68 -10.78
N CYS A 309 -5.03 13.37 -11.57
CA CYS A 309 -6.21 14.09 -11.08
C CYS A 309 -7.25 13.14 -10.47
N LEU A 310 -7.53 12.01 -11.14
CA LEU A 310 -8.50 11.02 -10.67
C LEU A 310 -8.10 10.47 -9.31
N VAL A 311 -6.84 10.08 -9.12
CA VAL A 311 -6.38 9.49 -7.84
C VAL A 311 -6.32 10.52 -6.72
N ARG A 312 -5.98 11.79 -7.01
CA ARG A 312 -5.92 12.85 -6.00
C ARG A 312 -7.29 13.34 -5.54
N TYR A 313 -8.27 13.40 -6.45
CA TYR A 313 -9.55 14.08 -6.18
C TYR A 313 -10.76 13.14 -6.18
N GLY A 314 -10.61 11.90 -6.63
CA GLY A 314 -11.66 10.88 -6.57
C GLY A 314 -11.64 10.02 -5.31
#